data_AF-A0A3R7MXM8-F1
#
_entry.id   AF-A0A3R7MXM8-F1
#
_cell.length_a   1.000
_cell.length_b   1.000
_cell.length_c   1.000
_cell.angle_alpha   90.00
_cell.angle_beta   90.00
_cell.angle_gamma   90.00
#
_symmetry.space_group_name_H-M   'P 1'
#
loop_
_entity.id
_entity.type
_entity.pdbx_description
1 polymer ?
#
loop_
_entity_poly.entity_id
_entity_poly.type
_entity_poly.pdbx_seq_one_letter_code
_entity_poly.pdbx_strand_id
1 'polypeptide(L)'
;MRTLTHVETGATFNLITHSNGKSTRRPTPGDIIVYPYHAMLLPWPHIGVISYVDNKQVGIAEQNHTFSLFISLDPGYLDGERCVTLYVDLETIADGSWMLKEREEDILDCLGWMFYPTAPHREAIHQSLNILPEQRSVQATPVDTEDHPYVWSLTL
;
A
#
# COMPACT_ATOMS: atom_id res chain seq x y z
N MET A 1 -10.27 9.31 -0.06
CA MET A 1 -9.07 10.18 -0.17
C MET A 1 -8.70 10.30 -1.64
N ARG A 2 -8.38 11.50 -2.16
CA ARG A 2 -8.02 11.73 -3.58
C ARG A 2 -6.71 12.49 -3.78
N THR A 3 -6.10 12.92 -2.68
CA THR A 3 -4.91 13.77 -2.69
C THR A 3 -3.90 13.28 -1.67
N LEU A 4 -2.62 13.34 -2.02
CA LEU A 4 -1.47 13.13 -1.14
C LEU A 4 -0.86 14.50 -0.82
N THR A 5 -0.24 14.63 0.36
CA THR A 5 0.47 15.86 0.75
C THR A 5 1.93 15.55 0.98
N HIS A 6 2.83 16.32 0.35
CA HIS A 6 4.26 16.20 0.53
C HIS A 6 4.63 16.59 1.96
N VAL A 7 5.33 15.71 2.67
CA VAL A 7 5.58 15.90 4.11
C VAL A 7 6.63 16.95 4.45
N GLU A 8 7.44 17.37 3.47
CA GLU A 8 8.51 18.38 3.68
C GLU A 8 8.18 19.74 3.06
N THR A 9 7.15 19.82 2.20
CA THR A 9 6.83 21.05 1.44
C THR A 9 5.35 21.42 1.47
N GLY A 10 4.47 20.53 1.94
CA GLY A 10 3.03 20.77 1.98
C GLY A 10 2.35 20.72 0.60
N ALA A 11 3.10 20.51 -0.48
CA ALA A 11 2.56 20.43 -1.83
C ALA A 11 1.58 19.25 -1.95
N THR A 12 0.45 19.45 -2.61
CA THR A 12 -0.57 18.41 -2.80
C THR A 12 -0.49 17.78 -4.18
N PHE A 13 -0.63 16.47 -4.25
CA PHE A 13 -0.64 15.70 -5.50
C PHE A 13 -1.92 14.90 -5.63
N ASN A 14 -2.38 14.69 -6.86
CA ASN A 14 -3.55 13.86 -7.13
C ASN A 14 -3.20 12.38 -7.09
N LEU A 15 -4.09 11.61 -6.47
CA LEU A 15 -4.05 10.15 -6.48
C LEU A 15 -5.06 9.65 -7.52
N ILE A 16 -4.58 8.95 -8.54
CA ILE A 16 -5.36 8.41 -9.64
C ILE A 16 -5.63 6.94 -9.37
N THR A 17 -6.91 6.55 -9.39
CA THR A 17 -7.34 5.18 -9.11
C THR A 17 -7.56 4.39 -10.41
N HIS A 18 -7.10 3.15 -10.44
CA HIS A 18 -7.25 2.20 -11.53
C HIS A 18 -7.98 0.96 -11.02
N SER A 19 -9.15 0.65 -11.59
CA SER A 19 -9.91 -0.53 -11.19
C SER A 19 -9.30 -1.81 -11.78
N ASN A 20 -9.22 -2.86 -10.96
CA ASN A 20 -8.74 -4.17 -11.36
C ASN A 20 -9.60 -4.73 -12.52
N GLY A 21 -8.95 -5.25 -13.56
CA GLY A 21 -9.61 -5.80 -14.75
C GLY A 21 -10.31 -4.77 -15.66
N LYS A 22 -10.14 -3.47 -15.42
CA LYS A 22 -10.77 -2.40 -16.23
C LYS A 22 -9.80 -1.30 -16.66
N SER A 23 -8.57 -1.32 -16.17
CA SER A 23 -7.56 -0.30 -16.46
C SER A 23 -6.63 -0.78 -17.56
N THR A 24 -6.44 0.05 -18.59
CA THR A 24 -5.42 -0.18 -19.64
C THR A 24 -4.02 0.24 -19.21
N ARG A 25 -3.89 1.03 -18.14
CA ARG A 25 -2.58 1.33 -17.53
C ARG A 25 -2.11 0.09 -16.78
N ARG A 26 -0.92 -0.42 -17.08
CA ARG A 26 -0.28 -1.49 -16.31
C ARG A 26 0.11 -1.00 -14.90
N PRO A 27 0.02 -1.82 -13.84
CA PRO A 27 0.63 -1.49 -12.55
C PRO A 27 2.15 -1.32 -12.68
N THR A 28 2.73 -0.47 -11.84
CA THR A 28 4.18 -0.19 -11.80
C THR A 28 4.70 -0.14 -10.37
N PRO A 29 6.00 -0.37 -10.13
CA PRO A 29 6.58 -0.18 -8.80
C PRO A 29 6.28 1.20 -8.20
N GLY A 30 5.91 1.23 -6.92
CA GLY A 30 5.47 2.43 -6.19
C GLY A 30 3.95 2.66 -6.20
N ASP A 31 3.19 1.96 -7.04
CA ASP A 31 1.72 2.02 -6.98
C ASP A 31 1.20 1.40 -5.67
N ILE A 32 0.07 1.90 -5.17
CA ILE A 32 -0.57 1.39 -3.96
C ILE A 32 -1.68 0.43 -4.37
N ILE A 33 -1.57 -0.86 -4.02
CA ILE A 33 -2.61 -1.87 -4.24
C ILE A 33 -3.62 -1.85 -3.09
N VAL A 34 -4.91 -2.03 -3.40
CA VAL A 34 -6.00 -1.93 -2.42
C VAL A 34 -6.90 -3.16 -2.50
N TYR A 35 -7.21 -3.74 -1.34
CA TYR A 35 -8.04 -4.92 -1.18
C TYR A 35 -9.41 -4.59 -0.61
N PRO A 36 -10.46 -5.36 -0.95
CA PRO A 36 -11.81 -5.12 -0.47
C PRO A 36 -11.96 -5.45 1.02
N TYR A 37 -13.00 -4.89 1.63
CA TYR A 37 -13.56 -5.47 2.86
C TYR A 37 -14.27 -6.78 2.54
N HIS A 38 -14.08 -7.79 3.40
CA HIS A 38 -14.86 -9.00 3.37
C HIS A 38 -15.01 -9.61 4.77
N ALA A 39 -16.25 -9.81 5.22
CA ALA A 39 -16.56 -10.13 6.60
C ALA A 39 -15.81 -11.35 7.20
N MET A 40 -15.51 -12.36 6.38
CA MET A 40 -14.82 -13.58 6.83
C MET A 40 -13.32 -13.56 6.58
N LEU A 41 -12.91 -13.41 5.31
CA LEU A 41 -11.51 -13.49 4.88
C LEU A 41 -10.68 -12.23 5.19
N LEU A 42 -11.30 -11.04 5.13
CA LEU A 42 -10.58 -9.78 5.27
C LEU A 42 -11.46 -8.71 5.95
N PRO A 43 -11.73 -8.88 7.27
CA PRO A 43 -12.69 -8.04 8.00
C PRO A 43 -12.21 -6.59 8.17
N TRP A 44 -10.94 -6.32 7.87
CA TRP A 44 -10.41 -4.98 7.66
C TRP A 44 -9.81 -4.92 6.26
N PRO A 45 -10.20 -3.97 5.39
CA PRO A 45 -9.55 -3.78 4.10
C PRO A 45 -8.03 -3.73 4.24
N HIS A 46 -7.34 -4.16 3.20
CA HIS A 46 -5.88 -4.19 3.20
C HIS A 46 -5.30 -3.31 2.10
N ILE A 47 -4.05 -2.87 2.31
CA ILE A 47 -3.29 -2.10 1.33
C ILE A 47 -1.85 -2.59 1.32
N GLY A 48 -1.22 -2.54 0.15
CA GLY A 48 0.19 -2.81 -0.02
C GLY A 48 0.81 -1.84 -1.02
N VAL A 49 2.12 -1.94 -1.17
CA VAL A 49 2.86 -1.23 -2.22
C VAL A 49 3.32 -2.25 -3.24
N ILE A 50 3.05 -2.01 -4.52
CA ILE A 50 3.63 -2.79 -5.61
C ILE A 50 5.11 -2.45 -5.61
N SER A 51 5.96 -3.38 -5.17
CA SER A 51 7.40 -3.18 -5.14
C SER A 51 8.07 -3.75 -6.39
N TYR A 52 7.43 -4.64 -7.13
CA TYR A 52 8.00 -5.24 -8.33
C TYR A 52 6.93 -5.57 -9.37
N VAL A 53 7.30 -5.50 -10.64
CA VAL A 53 6.43 -5.88 -11.75
C VAL A 53 7.26 -6.55 -12.83
N ASP A 54 6.87 -7.76 -13.22
CA ASP A 54 7.36 -8.43 -14.42
C ASP A 54 6.19 -8.75 -15.38
N ASN A 55 6.46 -9.53 -16.42
CA ASN A 55 5.47 -9.85 -17.47
C ASN A 55 4.32 -10.76 -17.04
N LYS A 56 4.38 -11.38 -15.86
CA LYS A 56 3.42 -12.38 -15.40
C LYS A 56 2.92 -12.14 -13.98
N GLN A 57 3.60 -11.32 -13.19
CA GLN A 57 3.29 -11.12 -11.79
C GLN A 57 3.70 -9.74 -11.30
N VAL A 58 3.11 -9.37 -10.17
CA VAL A 58 3.52 -8.23 -9.37
C VAL A 58 3.95 -8.72 -7.99
N GLY A 59 5.04 -8.16 -7.48
CA GLY A 59 5.49 -8.36 -6.11
C GLY A 59 4.94 -7.26 -5.21
N ILE A 60 4.42 -7.63 -4.06
CA ILE A 60 3.82 -6.72 -3.09
C ILE A 60 4.74 -6.61 -1.87
N ALA A 61 4.96 -5.38 -1.41
CA ALA A 61 5.51 -5.08 -0.10
C ALA A 61 4.37 -4.59 0.81
N GLU A 62 4.12 -5.31 1.89
CA GLU A 62 3.06 -4.95 2.84
C GLU A 62 3.43 -5.33 4.28
N GLN A 63 2.54 -4.97 5.19
CA GLN A 63 2.60 -5.36 6.59
C GLN A 63 1.21 -5.81 7.04
N ASN A 64 1.16 -6.80 7.93
CA ASN A 64 -0.05 -7.28 8.60
C ASN A 64 -1.00 -8.14 7.75
N HIS A 65 -0.60 -8.60 6.56
CA HIS A 65 -1.32 -9.64 5.81
C HIS A 65 -0.58 -10.98 5.82
N THR A 66 0.68 -11.01 5.37
CA THR A 66 1.50 -12.23 5.35
C THR A 66 2.70 -12.12 6.28
N PHE A 67 2.98 -13.17 7.04
CA PHE A 67 4.10 -13.23 8.00
C PHE A 67 5.22 -14.14 7.49
N SER A 68 5.77 -13.79 6.33
CA SER A 68 6.87 -14.51 5.68
C SER A 68 8.15 -13.65 5.65
N LEU A 69 9.29 -14.30 5.38
CA LEU A 69 10.51 -13.56 5.07
C LEU A 69 10.37 -12.91 3.70
N PHE A 70 10.81 -11.66 3.59
CA PHE A 70 10.85 -10.97 2.32
C PHE A 70 11.77 -11.70 1.33
N ILE A 71 11.37 -11.74 0.07
CA ILE A 71 12.03 -12.45 -1.02
C ILE A 71 12.79 -11.44 -1.90
N SER A 72 13.94 -11.87 -2.42
CA SER A 72 14.70 -11.15 -3.46
C SER A 72 14.26 -11.65 -4.83
N LEU A 73 13.94 -10.71 -5.72
CA LEU A 73 13.23 -10.94 -6.99
C LEU A 73 14.18 -11.34 -8.12
N ASP A 74 15.29 -10.61 -8.17
CA ASP A 74 16.35 -10.65 -9.17
C ASP A 74 17.58 -10.03 -8.50
N PRO A 75 18.77 -10.67 -8.56
CA PRO A 75 20.00 -10.09 -8.04
C PRO A 75 20.33 -8.68 -8.60
N GLY A 76 19.81 -8.33 -9.78
CA GLY A 76 19.95 -7.00 -10.37
C GLY A 76 18.87 -5.98 -9.98
N TYR A 77 17.81 -6.40 -9.27
CA TYR A 77 16.73 -5.51 -8.83
C TYR A 77 17.04 -4.96 -7.44
N LEU A 78 17.17 -3.63 -7.34
CA LEU A 78 17.52 -2.92 -6.10
C LEU A 78 18.75 -3.55 -5.40
N ASP A 79 19.81 -3.86 -6.16
CA ASP A 79 21.02 -4.51 -5.63
C ASP A 79 20.76 -5.82 -4.85
N GLY A 80 19.68 -6.53 -5.20
CA GLY A 80 19.29 -7.79 -4.59
C GLY A 80 18.47 -7.65 -3.30
N GLU A 81 18.01 -6.44 -2.97
CA GLU A 81 17.19 -6.17 -1.79
C GLU A 81 15.92 -7.04 -1.73
N ARG A 82 15.60 -7.51 -0.53
CA ARG A 82 14.41 -8.32 -0.27
C ARG A 82 13.22 -7.41 -0.02
N CYS A 83 12.41 -7.20 -1.04
CA CYS A 83 11.35 -6.18 -1.03
C CYS A 83 9.96 -6.73 -1.36
N VAL A 84 9.77 -8.05 -1.37
CA VAL A 84 8.46 -8.67 -1.69
C VAL A 84 8.06 -9.64 -0.58
N THR A 85 6.85 -9.49 -0.06
CA THR A 85 6.21 -10.42 0.88
C THR A 85 5.45 -11.52 0.17
N LEU A 86 4.72 -11.16 -0.90
CA LEU A 86 3.92 -12.08 -1.71
C LEU A 86 3.85 -11.65 -3.18
N TYR A 87 3.44 -12.57 -4.04
CA TYR A 87 3.22 -12.32 -5.47
C TYR A 87 1.77 -12.50 -5.85
N VAL A 88 1.30 -11.62 -6.73
CA VAL A 88 -0.02 -11.65 -7.34
C VAL A 88 0.17 -11.83 -8.85
N ASP A 89 -0.64 -12.66 -9.49
CA ASP A 89 -0.54 -12.88 -10.93
C ASP A 89 -1.03 -11.67 -11.70
N LEU A 90 -0.32 -11.34 -12.78
CA LEU A 90 -0.62 -10.23 -13.68
C LEU A 90 -1.06 -10.78 -15.03
N GLU A 91 -2.32 -10.53 -15.36
CA GLU A 91 -2.96 -10.98 -16.58
C GLU A 91 -3.40 -9.79 -17.44
N THR A 92 -3.43 -10.00 -18.76
CA THR A 92 -4.05 -9.08 -19.71
C THR A 92 -5.37 -9.68 -20.19
N ILE A 93 -6.45 -8.93 -20.06
CA ILE A 93 -7.77 -9.30 -20.57
C ILE A 93 -7.84 -8.99 -22.08
N ALA A 94 -8.73 -9.66 -22.81
CA ALA A 94 -8.90 -9.51 -24.26
C ALA A 94 -9.16 -8.05 -24.74
N ASP A 95 -9.70 -7.19 -23.87
CA ASP A 95 -9.93 -5.76 -24.15
C ASP A 95 -8.68 -4.89 -23.94
N GLY A 96 -7.55 -5.49 -23.55
CA GLY A 96 -6.30 -4.81 -23.22
C GLY A 96 -6.22 -4.26 -21.79
N SER A 97 -7.21 -4.54 -20.95
CA SER A 97 -7.20 -4.18 -19.53
C SER A 97 -6.29 -5.13 -18.74
N TRP A 98 -5.68 -4.62 -17.67
CA TRP A 98 -4.84 -5.39 -16.75
C TRP A 98 -5.64 -5.90 -15.57
N MET A 99 -5.38 -7.15 -15.20
CA MET A 99 -5.98 -7.83 -14.06
C MET A 99 -4.90 -8.37 -13.14
N LEU A 100 -5.07 -8.15 -11.84
CA LEU A 100 -4.29 -8.73 -10.77
C LEU A 100 -5.13 -9.82 -10.11
N LYS A 101 -4.59 -11.02 -10.04
CA LYS A 101 -5.28 -12.19 -9.50
C LYS A 101 -4.47 -12.85 -8.40
N GLU A 102 -5.09 -13.06 -7.26
CA GLU A 102 -4.46 -13.72 -6.13
C GLU A 102 -4.25 -15.21 -6.40
N ARG A 103 -3.14 -15.73 -5.89
CA ARG A 103 -2.72 -17.13 -6.11
C ARG A 103 -3.38 -18.09 -5.13
N GLU A 104 -3.69 -17.60 -3.94
CA GLU A 104 -4.26 -18.37 -2.84
C GLU A 104 -5.78 -18.19 -2.85
N GLU A 105 -6.54 -19.29 -2.79
CA GLU A 105 -8.01 -19.27 -2.93
C GLU A 105 -8.72 -18.57 -1.76
N ASP A 106 -8.05 -18.40 -0.62
CA ASP A 106 -8.54 -17.72 0.58
C ASP A 106 -8.14 -16.23 0.63
N ILE A 107 -7.40 -15.75 -0.37
CA ILE A 107 -7.08 -14.32 -0.52
C ILE A 107 -7.97 -13.72 -1.62
N LEU A 108 -8.55 -12.57 -1.31
CA LEU A 108 -9.44 -11.86 -2.25
C LEU A 108 -8.63 -11.07 -3.26
N ASP A 109 -9.06 -11.13 -4.52
CA ASP A 109 -8.54 -10.24 -5.55
C ASP A 109 -8.66 -8.77 -5.14
N CYS A 110 -7.64 -7.99 -5.51
CA CYS A 110 -7.61 -6.57 -5.21
C CYS A 110 -8.75 -5.81 -5.94
N LEU A 111 -9.16 -4.68 -5.37
CA LEU A 111 -10.07 -3.73 -6.02
C LEU A 111 -9.40 -2.98 -7.18
N GLY A 112 -8.08 -2.85 -7.12
CA GLY A 112 -7.26 -2.11 -8.06
C GLY A 112 -6.04 -1.48 -7.39
N TRP A 113 -5.43 -0.52 -8.08
CA TRP A 113 -4.26 0.19 -7.58
C TRP A 113 -4.38 1.69 -7.81
N MET A 114 -3.55 2.43 -7.10
CA MET A 114 -3.51 3.89 -7.13
C MET A 114 -2.12 4.39 -7.47
N PHE A 115 -2.06 5.47 -8.24
CA PHE A 115 -0.84 6.05 -8.77
C PHE A 115 -0.83 7.58 -8.61
N TYR A 116 0.37 8.16 -8.45
CA TYR A 116 0.57 9.58 -8.23
C TYR A 116 1.71 10.13 -9.14
N PRO A 117 1.46 10.34 -10.45
CA PRO A 117 2.51 10.61 -11.44
C PRO A 117 3.34 11.86 -11.19
N THR A 118 2.74 12.85 -10.55
CA THR A 118 3.34 14.17 -10.39
C THR A 118 4.08 14.31 -9.07
N ALA A 119 3.99 13.33 -8.17
CA ALA A 119 4.73 13.39 -6.92
C ALA A 119 6.21 13.07 -7.17
N PRO A 120 7.14 13.80 -6.55
CA PRO A 120 8.56 13.54 -6.71
C PRO A 120 8.93 12.18 -6.11
N HIS A 121 9.81 11.46 -6.80
CA HIS A 121 10.47 10.29 -6.21
C HIS A 121 11.64 10.75 -5.34
N ARG A 122 11.77 10.13 -4.16
CA ARG A 122 12.88 10.39 -3.27
C ARG A 122 14.12 9.63 -3.77
N GLU A 123 15.19 10.35 -4.07
CA GLU A 123 16.47 9.74 -4.46
C GLU A 123 17.22 9.17 -3.26
N ALA A 124 17.28 9.92 -2.16
CA ALA A 124 18.01 9.53 -0.95
C ALA A 124 17.11 8.85 0.08
N ILE A 125 16.66 7.62 -0.21
CA ILE A 125 15.62 6.90 0.56
C ILE A 125 15.96 6.65 2.05
N HIS A 126 17.25 6.56 2.40
CA HIS A 126 17.69 6.34 3.78
C HIS A 126 17.91 7.62 4.59
N GLN A 127 17.84 8.79 3.95
CA GLN A 127 17.93 10.04 4.69
C GLN A 127 16.64 10.28 5.48
N SER A 128 16.77 10.91 6.66
CA SER A 128 15.60 11.29 7.45
C SER A 128 14.72 12.31 6.69
N LEU A 129 13.42 12.33 7.00
CA LEU A 129 12.49 13.34 6.48
C LEU A 129 12.57 14.63 7.31
N ASN A 130 12.63 15.78 6.66
CA ASN A 130 12.46 17.09 7.27
C ASN A 130 10.98 17.47 7.33
N ILE A 131 10.23 16.76 8.16
CA ILE A 131 8.77 16.90 8.24
C ILE A 131 8.40 18.32 8.69
N LEU A 132 7.43 18.95 8.02
CA LEU A 132 6.89 20.25 8.40
C LEU A 132 6.27 20.23 9.80
N PRO A 133 6.45 21.27 10.64
CA PRO A 133 5.96 21.30 12.03
C PRO A 133 4.48 20.93 12.18
N GLU A 134 3.62 21.44 11.29
CA GLU A 134 2.17 21.19 11.26
C GLU A 134 1.80 19.74 10.91
N GLN A 135 2.72 18.97 10.31
CA GLN A 135 2.53 17.55 10.02
C GLN A 135 3.14 16.65 11.10
N ARG A 136 3.99 17.19 11.97
CA ARG A 136 4.55 16.46 13.13
C ARG A 136 3.50 16.18 14.19
N SER A 137 2.46 17.02 14.31
CA SER A 137 1.37 16.84 15.27
C SER A 137 0.42 15.67 14.98
N VAL A 138 0.65 14.93 13.88
CA VAL A 138 -0.03 13.65 13.60
C VAL A 138 0.74 12.47 14.20
N GLN A 139 1.91 12.68 14.82
CA GLN A 139 2.46 11.70 15.76
C GLN A 139 1.47 11.52 16.91
N ALA A 140 1.18 10.25 17.20
CA ALA A 140 0.24 9.77 18.20
C ALA A 140 0.04 10.77 19.35
N THR A 141 -1.23 10.99 19.71
CA THR A 141 -1.62 11.44 21.04
C THR A 141 -0.64 10.84 22.03
N PRO A 142 0.10 11.64 22.84
CA PRO A 142 1.03 11.08 23.81
C PRO A 142 0.34 9.94 24.56
N VAL A 143 0.98 8.77 24.66
CA VAL A 143 0.46 7.64 25.44
C VAL A 143 0.09 8.09 26.86
N ASP A 144 0.74 9.15 27.34
CA ASP A 144 0.56 9.75 28.66
C ASP A 144 -0.64 10.72 28.77
N THR A 145 -1.40 10.91 27.69
CA THR A 145 -2.72 11.59 27.70
C THR A 145 -3.85 10.57 27.60
N GLU A 146 -3.80 9.55 28.46
CA GLU A 146 -4.97 8.74 28.74
C GLU A 146 -5.86 9.51 29.72
N ASP A 147 -7.11 9.78 29.32
CA ASP A 147 -8.21 9.56 30.27
C ASP A 147 -8.07 8.11 30.73
N HIS A 148 -7.53 7.91 31.92
CA HIS A 148 -7.29 6.57 32.45
C HIS A 148 -8.58 5.75 32.39
N PRO A 149 -8.51 4.46 32.00
CA PRO A 149 -9.67 3.58 32.04
C PRO A 149 -10.26 3.57 33.45
N TYR A 150 -11.45 4.15 33.58
CA TYR A 150 -12.22 4.16 34.81
C TYR A 150 -13.38 3.16 34.70
N VAL A 151 -13.85 2.63 35.83
CA VAL A 151 -15.11 1.89 35.89
C VAL A 151 -16.09 2.76 36.68
N TRP A 152 -17.17 3.20 36.02
CA TRP A 152 -18.23 3.94 36.71
C TRP A 152 -19.20 2.92 37.28
N SER A 153 -19.39 2.95 38.60
CA SER A 153 -20.55 2.33 39.22
C SER A 153 -21.72 3.30 39.09
N LEU A 154 -22.62 3.03 38.15
CA LEU A 154 -23.88 3.76 38.05
C LEU A 154 -24.91 3.03 38.93
N THR A 155 -25.41 3.73 39.95
CA THR A 155 -26.53 3.26 40.77
C THR A 155 -27.83 3.76 40.13
N LEU A 156 -28.75 2.83 39.85
CA LEU A 156 -30.10 3.12 39.31
C LEU A 156 -31.03 3.68 40.39
#